data_AF-A0A3D0TPE0-F1
#
_entry.id   AF-A0A3D0TPE0-F1
#
_cell.length_a   1.000
_cell.length_b   1.000
_cell.length_c   1.000
_cell.angle_alpha   90.00
_cell.angle_beta   90.00
_cell.angle_gamma   90.00
#
_symmetry.space_group_name_H-M   'P 1'
#
loop_
_entity.id
_entity.type
_entity.pdbx_description
1 polymer ?
#
loop_
_entity_poly.entity_id
_entity_poly.type
_entity_poly.pdbx_seq_one_letter_code
_entity_poly.pdbx_strand_id
1 'polypeptide(L)'
;MRRLRTHAPRRRAGSTRCGCGGGRTSRARQGEPSQRGAGGPVSARPAARRRRHCRRGRQTGRVSDDRPVGDAAPGEVLSAVLVDDDPSAGLWHLVESGWAAEHLPELPALKLEQDPIHRHKDVLAHTVAVTAQSPPRLRVRLAALFHDIGKPATRSFSHGDVTFRNHEAVGSRMTKRRMPALGYDATLTAEVARLVYLSGRFKGYDRGWSDAAVRRYTRDAGVLLGDLNDLVRSDCTSRNPRRVADLHRALDDLVERISRLAREQATADERPEIDGERVMSHLGIAPGADIGAALRFLLELRRTEGDLGEAEVLKRLDAWWKAR
;
A
#
# COMPACT_ATOMS: atom_id res chain seq x y z
N MET A 1 58.20 11.43 -32.08
CA MET A 1 57.24 12.38 -32.68
C MET A 1 55.90 12.26 -31.96
N ARG A 2 55.42 13.38 -31.38
CA ARG A 2 54.03 13.76 -31.05
C ARG A 2 53.14 12.80 -30.25
N ARG A 3 52.32 13.21 -29.28
CA ARG A 3 52.15 14.40 -28.39
C ARG A 3 50.88 14.07 -27.58
N LEU A 4 50.93 14.28 -26.28
CA LEU A 4 49.76 14.37 -25.39
C LEU A 4 48.79 15.46 -25.87
N ARG A 5 47.47 15.21 -25.78
CA ARG A 5 46.44 16.27 -25.74
C ARG A 5 45.32 15.92 -24.77
N THR A 6 45.36 16.62 -23.64
CA THR A 6 44.27 16.98 -22.75
C THR A 6 43.24 17.87 -23.45
N HIS A 7 41.94 17.71 -23.18
CA HIS A 7 40.98 18.83 -23.20
C HIS A 7 39.82 18.61 -22.20
N ALA A 8 39.79 19.50 -21.21
CA ALA A 8 38.68 19.80 -20.31
C ALA A 8 37.77 20.90 -20.93
N PRO A 9 36.61 21.22 -20.33
CA PRO A 9 35.39 21.60 -21.05
C PRO A 9 35.16 23.10 -21.28
N ARG A 10 34.31 23.41 -22.27
CA ARG A 10 33.83 24.76 -22.60
C ARG A 10 32.79 25.25 -21.59
N ARG A 11 33.06 26.41 -21.01
CA ARG A 11 32.11 27.25 -20.26
C ARG A 11 31.04 27.82 -21.20
N ARG A 12 29.77 27.76 -20.81
CA ARG A 12 28.71 28.63 -21.34
C ARG A 12 28.19 29.51 -20.20
N ALA A 13 28.40 30.82 -20.36
CA ALA A 13 27.77 31.86 -19.58
C ALA A 13 26.32 32.03 -20.07
N GLY A 14 25.38 32.06 -19.14
CA GLY A 14 23.95 32.24 -19.40
C GLY A 14 23.34 33.19 -18.37
N SER A 15 23.50 34.49 -18.65
CA SER A 15 22.63 35.62 -18.31
C SER A 15 21.46 35.37 -17.33
N THR A 16 21.64 35.85 -16.10
CA THR A 16 20.59 36.24 -15.16
C THR A 16 19.85 37.49 -15.69
N ARG A 17 18.52 37.41 -15.85
CA ARG A 17 17.64 38.58 -15.82
C ARG A 17 16.49 38.32 -14.86
N CYS A 18 16.55 39.01 -13.72
CA CYS A 18 15.44 39.26 -12.82
C CYS A 18 14.41 40.16 -13.53
N GLY A 19 13.15 39.74 -13.53
CA GLY A 19 12.00 40.57 -13.86
C GLY A 19 11.13 40.72 -12.61
N CYS A 20 11.34 41.79 -11.85
CA CYS A 20 10.38 42.29 -10.87
C CYS A 20 9.34 43.15 -11.61
N GLY A 21 8.05 42.88 -11.41
CA GLY A 21 6.98 43.73 -11.90
C GLY A 21 5.61 43.19 -11.48
N GLY A 22 4.97 43.83 -10.51
CA GLY A 22 3.65 43.45 -10.01
C GLY A 22 3.15 44.45 -8.99
N GLY A 23 2.42 45.45 -9.48
CA GLY A 23 2.00 46.65 -8.75
C GLY A 23 0.96 46.43 -7.66
N ARG A 24 0.89 47.44 -6.79
CA ARG A 24 -0.07 47.65 -5.71
C ARG A 24 -1.41 48.18 -6.24
N THR A 25 -2.52 47.80 -5.61
CA THR A 25 -3.75 48.61 -5.34
C THR A 25 -4.58 47.83 -4.30
N SER A 26 -4.68 48.24 -3.02
CA SER A 26 -5.55 49.25 -2.39
C SER A 26 -6.97 48.78 -2.01
N ARG A 27 -7.18 48.68 -0.68
CA ARG A 27 -8.33 49.11 0.16
C ARG A 27 -9.78 48.69 -0.20
N ALA A 28 -10.46 48.06 0.79
CA ALA A 28 -11.67 48.56 1.52
C ALA A 28 -12.11 47.47 2.53
N ARG A 29 -12.10 47.70 3.86
CA ARG A 29 -13.18 48.25 4.72
C ARG A 29 -14.47 47.41 4.67
N GLN A 30 -14.73 46.62 5.73
CA GLN A 30 -15.63 46.91 6.89
C GLN A 30 -17.08 46.49 6.65
N GLY A 31 -17.64 45.71 7.58
CA GLY A 31 -19.09 45.51 7.69
C GLY A 31 -19.53 44.22 8.40
N GLU A 32 -19.33 44.11 9.71
CA GLU A 32 -20.32 43.46 10.59
C GLU A 32 -21.35 44.53 11.02
N PRO A 33 -22.60 44.14 11.31
CA PRO A 33 -23.06 44.00 12.70
C PRO A 33 -23.84 42.68 12.93
N SER A 34 -23.66 41.98 14.07
CA SER A 34 -24.40 42.16 15.35
C SER A 34 -25.94 42.07 15.17
N GLN A 35 -26.76 41.28 15.87
CA GLN A 35 -26.69 40.73 17.23
C GLN A 35 -27.95 39.88 17.53
N ARG A 36 -27.88 39.09 18.62
CA ARG A 36 -28.93 38.70 19.60
C ARG A 36 -29.76 37.42 19.44
N GLY A 37 -29.83 36.70 20.56
CA GLY A 37 -30.75 35.62 20.90
C GLY A 37 -30.05 34.46 21.62
N ALA A 38 -29.35 34.67 22.74
CA ALA A 38 -29.88 34.58 24.11
C ALA A 38 -30.66 33.27 24.39
N GLY A 39 -30.04 32.33 25.12
CA GLY A 39 -30.73 31.16 25.66
C GLY A 39 -29.81 30.00 26.07
N GLY A 40 -29.25 30.06 27.28
CA GLY A 40 -28.82 28.88 28.04
C GLY A 40 -29.04 29.17 29.53
N PRO A 41 -28.83 28.22 30.45
CA PRO A 41 -28.83 26.77 30.32
C PRO A 41 -29.84 26.11 31.30
N VAL A 42 -30.46 24.98 30.93
CA VAL A 42 -31.15 24.14 31.93
C VAL A 42 -30.28 22.94 32.27
N SER A 43 -29.70 23.06 33.45
CA SER A 43 -29.11 22.04 34.31
C SER A 43 -29.90 20.72 34.32
N ALA A 44 -29.23 19.62 33.98
CA ALA A 44 -29.51 18.31 34.57
C ALA A 44 -28.27 17.38 34.45
N ARG A 45 -27.60 17.18 35.58
CA ARG A 45 -26.71 16.04 35.86
C ARG A 45 -26.94 15.65 37.33
N PRO A 46 -26.65 14.41 37.76
CA PRO A 46 -26.96 13.13 37.12
C PRO A 46 -27.57 12.14 38.13
N ALA A 47 -28.43 11.21 37.69
CA ALA A 47 -28.85 10.10 38.54
C ALA A 47 -27.67 9.14 38.79
N ALA A 48 -27.26 9.04 40.05
CA ALA A 48 -26.21 8.18 40.55
C ALA A 48 -26.56 6.70 40.32
N ARG A 49 -25.95 6.08 39.31
CA ARG A 49 -25.84 4.61 39.24
C ARG A 49 -24.54 4.18 39.94
N ARG A 50 -24.75 3.42 41.01
CA ARG A 50 -23.76 2.83 41.92
C ARG A 50 -22.56 2.27 41.16
N ARG A 51 -21.39 2.84 41.42
CA ARG A 51 -20.10 2.26 41.08
C ARG A 51 -19.97 0.95 41.86
N ARG A 52 -20.10 -0.20 41.18
CA ARG A 52 -19.58 -1.45 41.71
C ARG A 52 -18.06 -1.28 41.82
N HIS A 53 -17.56 -1.26 43.04
CA HIS A 53 -16.14 -1.42 43.32
C HIS A 53 -15.70 -2.80 42.80
N CYS A 54 -15.24 -2.85 41.56
CA CYS A 54 -14.41 -3.95 41.11
C CYS A 54 -12.99 -3.64 41.59
N ARG A 55 -12.59 -4.24 42.71
CA ARG A 55 -11.18 -4.29 43.14
C ARG A 55 -10.39 -4.93 42.00
N ARG A 56 -9.80 -4.13 41.11
CA ARG A 56 -8.73 -4.59 40.23
C ARG A 56 -7.52 -4.82 41.12
N GLY A 57 -7.37 -6.08 41.56
CA GLY A 57 -6.12 -6.56 42.11
C GLY A 57 -5.02 -6.27 41.08
N ARG A 58 -4.02 -5.49 41.51
CA ARG A 58 -2.80 -5.24 40.77
C ARG A 58 -2.01 -6.55 40.81
N GLN A 59 -2.32 -7.48 39.90
CA GLN A 59 -1.43 -8.60 39.63
C GLN A 59 -0.22 -8.02 38.91
N THR A 60 0.80 -7.69 39.68
CA THR A 60 2.17 -7.62 39.17
C THR A 60 2.50 -9.03 38.69
N GLY A 61 2.18 -9.31 37.43
CA GLY A 61 2.64 -10.49 36.72
C GLY A 61 4.16 -10.46 36.75
N ARG A 62 4.72 -11.28 37.62
CA ARG A 62 6.13 -11.62 37.65
C ARG A 62 6.43 -12.22 36.27
N VAL A 63 7.27 -11.55 35.49
CA VAL A 63 7.90 -12.17 34.32
C VAL A 63 8.81 -13.26 34.88
N SER A 64 8.29 -14.47 34.92
CA SER A 64 9.01 -15.66 35.37
C SER A 64 8.41 -16.83 34.63
N ASP A 65 8.81 -16.96 33.37
CA ASP A 65 8.77 -18.23 32.66
C ASP A 65 10.02 -18.27 31.78
N ASP A 66 11.17 -18.52 32.42
CA ASP A 66 12.36 -19.08 31.77
C ASP A 66 12.01 -20.50 31.29
N ARG A 67 11.13 -20.58 30.29
CA ARG A 67 10.98 -21.80 29.51
C ARG A 67 12.27 -21.95 28.71
N PRO A 68 13.00 -23.08 28.83
CA PRO A 68 14.16 -23.30 27.97
C PRO A 68 13.67 -23.27 26.52
N VAL A 69 14.21 -22.35 25.73
CA VAL A 69 14.01 -22.28 24.27
C VAL A 69 14.74 -23.48 23.67
N GLY A 70 14.19 -24.67 23.86
CA GLY A 70 14.70 -25.92 23.31
C GLY A 70 14.20 -26.09 21.88
N ASP A 71 15.13 -26.28 20.95
CA ASP A 71 15.00 -26.80 19.58
C ASP A 71 13.99 -26.15 18.59
N ALA A 72 13.21 -25.15 19.01
CA ALA A 72 12.30 -24.45 18.11
C ALA A 72 13.08 -23.77 16.97
N ALA A 73 12.65 -23.99 15.72
CA ALA A 73 13.30 -23.36 14.58
C ALA A 73 13.22 -21.82 14.73
N PRO A 74 14.25 -21.06 14.31
CA PRO A 74 14.25 -19.60 14.52
C PRO A 74 12.99 -18.88 13.97
N GLY A 75 12.42 -19.38 12.88
CA GLY A 75 11.18 -18.89 12.29
C GLY A 75 9.95 -19.12 13.17
N GLU A 76 9.90 -20.20 13.96
CA GLU A 76 8.80 -20.48 14.89
C GLU A 76 8.84 -19.49 16.06
N VAL A 77 10.02 -19.25 16.64
CA VAL A 77 10.24 -18.25 17.70
C VAL A 77 9.81 -16.86 17.22
N LEU A 78 10.26 -16.46 16.03
CA LEU A 78 9.87 -15.17 15.45
C LEU A 78 8.36 -15.11 15.16
N SER A 79 7.78 -16.18 14.59
CA SER A 79 6.35 -16.22 14.27
C SER A 79 5.49 -16.09 15.52
N ALA A 80 5.86 -16.75 16.63
CA ALA A 80 5.16 -16.65 17.89
C ALA A 80 5.08 -15.20 18.38
N VAL A 81 6.20 -14.47 18.36
CA VAL A 81 6.23 -13.04 18.69
C VAL A 81 5.37 -12.23 17.71
N LEU A 82 5.46 -12.52 16.41
CA LEU A 82 4.76 -11.77 15.37
C LEU A 82 3.25 -12.03 15.33
N VAL A 83 2.68 -12.99 16.03
CA VAL A 83 1.22 -13.20 16.06
C VAL A 83 0.54 -12.63 17.31
N ASP A 84 1.32 -12.18 18.30
CA ASP A 84 0.80 -11.55 19.53
C ASP A 84 -0.01 -10.27 19.25
N ASP A 85 -0.99 -9.93 20.09
CA ASP A 85 -1.78 -8.70 19.91
C ASP A 85 -0.89 -7.45 19.75
N ASP A 86 0.19 -7.35 20.54
CA ASP A 86 1.26 -6.37 20.38
C ASP A 86 2.64 -7.05 20.37
N PRO A 87 3.30 -7.17 19.19
CA PRO A 87 4.60 -7.81 19.06
C PRO A 87 5.76 -6.92 19.55
N SER A 88 5.51 -5.66 19.94
CA SER A 88 6.58 -4.67 20.20
C SER A 88 7.56 -5.13 21.27
N ALA A 89 7.06 -5.57 22.43
CA ALA A 89 7.91 -5.98 23.55
C ALA A 89 8.72 -7.24 23.21
N GLY A 90 8.10 -8.21 22.53
CA GLY A 90 8.79 -9.42 22.08
C GLY A 90 9.88 -9.11 21.05
N LEU A 91 9.62 -8.22 20.08
CA LEU A 91 10.62 -7.82 19.09
C LEU A 91 11.82 -7.11 19.72
N TRP A 92 11.58 -6.21 20.68
CA TRP A 92 12.68 -5.58 21.43
C TRP A 92 13.47 -6.61 22.24
N HIS A 93 12.79 -7.55 22.89
CA HIS A 93 13.46 -8.63 23.63
C HIS A 93 14.34 -9.49 22.72
N LEU A 94 13.88 -9.86 21.51
CA LEU A 94 14.70 -10.59 20.53
C LEU A 94 15.96 -9.81 20.13
N VAL A 95 15.88 -8.48 20.04
CA VAL A 95 17.04 -7.63 19.75
C VAL A 95 17.99 -7.52 20.95
N GLU A 96 17.46 -7.22 22.13
CA GLU A 96 18.23 -6.95 23.35
C GLU A 96 18.91 -8.19 23.92
N SER A 97 18.29 -9.36 23.78
CA SER A 97 18.86 -10.65 24.19
C SER A 97 20.00 -11.14 23.29
N GLY A 98 20.19 -10.54 22.11
CA GLY A 98 21.15 -10.98 21.11
C GLY A 98 20.62 -12.05 20.14
N TRP A 99 19.43 -12.61 20.37
CA TRP A 99 18.81 -13.60 19.47
C TRP A 99 18.72 -13.10 18.02
N ALA A 100 18.31 -11.84 17.83
CA ALA A 100 18.22 -11.24 16.50
C ALA A 100 19.60 -11.07 15.86
N ALA A 101 20.66 -10.81 16.62
CA ALA A 101 22.01 -10.70 16.07
C ALA A 101 22.49 -12.04 15.48
N GLU A 102 22.08 -13.16 16.08
CA GLU A 102 22.41 -14.51 15.63
C GLU A 102 21.55 -14.94 14.42
N HIS A 103 20.23 -14.81 14.52
CA HIS A 103 19.31 -15.42 13.55
C HIS A 103 18.75 -14.45 12.49
N LEU A 104 18.59 -13.17 12.83
CA LEU A 104 18.01 -12.11 11.99
C LEU A 104 18.85 -10.81 12.05
N PRO A 105 20.15 -10.85 11.68
CA PRO A 105 21.07 -9.72 11.87
C PRO A 105 20.66 -8.45 11.12
N GLU A 106 19.82 -8.57 10.09
CA GLU A 106 19.26 -7.43 9.36
C GLU A 106 18.38 -6.55 10.24
N LEU A 107 17.73 -7.09 11.28
CA LEU A 107 16.87 -6.32 12.18
C LEU A 107 17.67 -5.36 13.07
N PRO A 108 18.64 -5.78 13.90
CA PRO A 108 19.46 -4.85 14.67
C PRO A 108 20.29 -3.91 13.80
N ALA A 109 20.65 -4.31 12.57
CA ALA A 109 21.33 -3.44 11.61
C ALA A 109 20.50 -2.20 11.17
N LEU A 110 19.18 -2.21 11.40
CA LEU A 110 18.32 -1.04 11.20
C LEU A 110 18.55 0.07 12.24
N LYS A 111 19.27 -0.22 13.34
CA LYS A 111 19.69 0.79 14.31
C LYS A 111 20.80 1.66 13.71
N LEU A 112 20.41 2.54 12.80
CA LEU A 112 21.32 3.50 12.17
C LEU A 112 21.69 4.59 13.18
N GLU A 113 22.98 4.91 13.28
CA GLU A 113 23.45 6.04 14.08
C GLU A 113 22.70 7.31 13.68
N GLN A 114 22.13 7.99 14.69
CA GLN A 114 21.45 9.26 14.50
C GLN A 114 22.47 10.28 14.00
N ASP A 115 22.24 10.79 12.79
CA ASP A 115 23.02 11.90 12.24
C ASP A 115 22.92 13.11 13.21
N PRO A 116 23.98 13.89 13.44
CA PRO A 116 23.96 15.10 14.27
C PRO A 116 22.79 16.06 13.97
N ILE A 117 22.21 16.03 12.76
CA ILE A 117 21.06 16.87 12.37
C ILE A 117 19.70 16.28 12.80
N HIS A 118 19.64 15.13 13.50
CA HIS A 118 18.41 14.52 14.05
C HIS A 118 17.25 14.32 13.03
N ARG A 119 17.57 14.22 11.73
CA ARG A 119 16.55 14.14 10.66
C ARG A 119 15.98 12.74 10.43
N HIS A 120 16.60 11.69 10.98
CA HIS A 120 16.14 10.32 10.79
C HIS A 120 15.54 9.78 12.09
N LYS A 121 14.29 9.31 11.99
CA LYS A 121 13.73 8.42 13.01
C LYS A 121 14.57 7.14 12.99
N ASP A 122 14.89 6.61 14.17
CA ASP A 122 15.48 5.29 14.33
C ASP A 122 14.67 4.28 13.49
N VAL A 123 15.32 3.69 12.47
CA VAL A 123 14.64 2.82 11.50
C VAL A 123 14.20 1.54 12.19
N LEU A 124 14.97 1.01 13.14
CA LEU A 124 14.57 -0.15 13.92
C LEU A 124 13.30 0.13 14.72
N ALA A 125 13.27 1.25 15.45
CA ALA A 125 12.09 1.63 16.23
C ALA A 125 10.86 1.88 15.35
N HIS A 126 11.06 2.46 14.16
CA HIS A 126 10.00 2.60 13.16
C HIS A 126 9.50 1.24 12.68
N THR A 127 10.38 0.32 12.29
CA THR A 127 10.01 -1.03 11.85
C THR A 127 9.23 -1.80 12.91
N VAL A 128 9.63 -1.72 14.19
CA VAL A 128 8.88 -2.33 15.30
C VAL A 128 7.48 -1.71 15.39
N ALA A 129 7.36 -0.38 15.34
CA ALA A 129 6.08 0.30 15.40
C ALA A 129 5.17 0.00 14.20
N VAL A 130 5.72 -0.12 12.98
CA VAL A 130 4.95 -0.53 11.79
C VAL A 130 4.43 -1.96 11.98
N THR A 131 5.29 -2.87 12.44
CA THR A 131 4.93 -4.28 12.67
C THR A 131 3.82 -4.41 13.70
N ALA A 132 3.87 -3.65 14.79
CA ALA A 132 2.85 -3.66 15.82
C ALA A 132 1.50 -3.06 15.36
N GLN A 133 1.54 -2.04 14.50
CA GLN A 133 0.34 -1.44 13.90
C GLN A 133 -0.24 -2.29 12.75
N SER A 134 0.52 -3.25 12.23
CA SER A 134 0.01 -4.17 11.22
C SER A 134 -0.97 -5.18 11.79
N PRO A 135 -2.02 -5.55 11.01
CA PRO A 135 -2.93 -6.62 11.40
C PRO A 135 -2.16 -7.86 11.87
N PRO A 136 -2.64 -8.62 12.87
CA PRO A 136 -1.98 -9.82 13.40
C PRO A 136 -2.06 -11.01 12.44
N ARG A 137 -1.69 -10.78 11.19
CA ARG A 137 -1.58 -11.76 10.11
C ARG A 137 -0.10 -11.89 9.80
N LEU A 138 0.43 -13.09 10.02
CA LEU A 138 1.87 -13.38 9.96
C LEU A 138 2.54 -12.82 8.70
N ARG A 139 1.94 -13.02 7.53
CA ARG A 139 2.48 -12.52 6.24
C ARG A 139 2.63 -11.00 6.20
N VAL A 140 1.65 -10.24 6.70
CA VAL A 140 1.72 -8.77 6.73
C VAL A 140 2.76 -8.30 7.73
N ARG A 141 2.83 -8.93 8.91
CA ARG A 141 3.80 -8.57 9.95
C ARG A 141 5.24 -8.95 9.59
N LEU A 142 5.45 -10.06 8.89
CA LEU A 142 6.74 -10.37 8.27
C LEU A 142 7.09 -9.31 7.23
N ALA A 143 6.16 -8.93 6.35
CA ALA A 143 6.42 -7.88 5.36
C ALA A 143 6.73 -6.54 6.03
N ALA A 144 6.04 -6.17 7.11
CA ALA A 144 6.31 -4.98 7.91
C ALA A 144 7.69 -5.03 8.58
N LEU A 145 8.07 -6.17 9.16
CA LEU A 145 9.39 -6.36 9.77
C LEU A 145 10.52 -6.22 8.73
N PHE A 146 10.27 -6.71 7.51
CA PHE A 146 11.26 -6.71 6.43
C PHE A 146 11.21 -5.49 5.50
N HIS A 147 10.22 -4.61 5.57
CA HIS A 147 10.00 -3.60 4.51
C HIS A 147 11.21 -2.65 4.32
N ASP A 148 11.95 -2.41 5.40
CA ASP A 148 13.03 -1.43 5.46
C ASP A 148 14.44 -2.04 5.58
N ILE A 149 14.58 -3.38 5.62
CA ILE A 149 15.88 -4.03 5.87
C ILE A 149 16.95 -3.72 4.83
N GLY A 150 16.56 -3.22 3.66
CA GLY A 150 17.49 -2.76 2.62
C GLY A 150 18.08 -1.37 2.88
N LYS A 151 17.56 -0.58 3.82
CA LYS A 151 18.01 0.80 4.08
C LYS A 151 19.50 0.88 4.46
N PRO A 152 20.03 0.08 5.42
CA PRO A 152 21.45 0.15 5.77
C PRO A 152 22.37 -0.07 4.56
N ALA A 153 22.08 -1.08 3.73
CA ALA A 153 22.86 -1.42 2.55
C ALA A 153 22.74 -0.42 1.39
N THR A 154 21.74 0.47 1.42
CA THR A 154 21.48 1.47 0.37
C THR A 154 21.65 2.91 0.84
N ARG A 155 22.15 3.09 2.07
CA ARG A 155 22.41 4.40 2.65
C ARG A 155 23.46 5.13 1.82
N SER A 156 23.12 6.31 1.32
CA SER A 156 24.04 7.19 0.60
C SER A 156 23.90 8.62 1.09
N PHE A 157 25.04 9.28 1.30
CA PHE A 157 25.13 10.70 1.65
C PHE A 157 25.32 11.52 0.39
N SER A 158 24.38 12.39 0.06
CA SER A 158 24.49 13.29 -1.09
C SER A 158 24.01 14.68 -0.68
N HIS A 159 24.87 15.70 -0.89
CA HIS A 159 24.55 17.10 -0.63
C HIS A 159 24.04 17.41 0.80
N GLY A 160 24.48 16.63 1.80
CA GLY A 160 24.06 16.80 3.21
C GLY A 160 22.77 16.08 3.59
N ASP A 161 22.13 15.38 2.65
CA ASP A 161 20.95 14.55 2.91
C ASP A 161 21.28 13.05 2.76
N VAL A 162 20.70 12.23 3.65
CA VAL A 162 20.77 10.78 3.55
C VAL A 162 19.64 10.27 2.66
N THR A 163 19.97 9.40 1.71
CA THR A 163 19.01 8.75 0.82
C THR A 163 19.13 7.24 0.88
N PHE A 164 18.01 6.54 0.61
CA PHE A 164 17.90 5.08 0.60
C PHE A 164 17.28 4.62 -0.73
N ARG A 165 17.96 4.91 -1.85
CA ARG A 165 17.42 4.64 -3.18
C ARG A 165 17.35 3.13 -3.42
N ASN A 166 16.22 2.65 -3.93
CA ASN A 166 15.95 1.23 -4.24
C ASN A 166 16.09 0.27 -3.04
N HIS A 167 15.93 0.75 -1.80
CA HIS A 167 16.00 -0.10 -0.61
C HIS A 167 14.94 -1.20 -0.62
N GLU A 168 13.78 -0.97 -1.22
CA GLU A 168 12.69 -1.95 -1.35
C GLU A 168 13.15 -3.15 -2.21
N ALA A 169 13.90 -2.89 -3.28
CA ALA A 169 14.43 -3.93 -4.15
C ALA A 169 15.59 -4.71 -3.51
N VAL A 170 16.46 -4.03 -2.76
CA VAL A 170 17.52 -4.69 -1.99
C VAL A 170 16.92 -5.51 -0.85
N GLY A 171 15.97 -4.93 -0.11
CA GLY A 171 15.26 -5.56 0.99
C GLY A 171 14.54 -6.83 0.54
N SER A 172 13.80 -6.78 -0.57
CA SER A 172 13.16 -7.97 -1.15
C SER A 172 14.14 -9.11 -1.43
N ARG A 173 15.34 -8.80 -1.95
CA ARG A 173 16.40 -9.82 -2.17
C ARG A 173 16.97 -10.35 -0.86
N MET A 174 17.10 -9.52 0.16
CA MET A 174 17.55 -9.94 1.49
C MET A 174 16.50 -10.84 2.15
N THR A 175 15.21 -10.49 2.09
CA THR A 175 14.09 -11.31 2.57
C THR A 175 14.09 -12.70 1.95
N LYS A 176 14.26 -12.80 0.62
CA LYS A 176 14.34 -14.10 -0.09
C LYS A 176 15.47 -15.01 0.39
N ARG A 177 16.54 -14.45 0.96
CA ARG A 177 17.64 -15.23 1.54
C ARG A 177 17.42 -15.51 3.02
N ARG A 178 16.91 -14.54 3.77
CA ARG A 178 16.76 -14.62 5.22
C ARG A 178 15.63 -15.54 5.65
N MET A 179 14.47 -15.49 5.00
CA MET A 179 13.32 -16.29 5.42
C MET A 179 13.55 -17.81 5.33
N PRO A 180 14.17 -18.36 4.27
CA PRO A 180 14.52 -19.78 4.25
C PRO A 180 15.54 -20.16 5.34
N ALA A 181 16.49 -19.27 5.65
CA ALA A 181 17.45 -19.50 6.74
C ALA A 181 16.79 -19.49 8.13
N LEU A 182 15.64 -18.84 8.28
CA LEU A 182 14.81 -18.91 9.47
C LEU A 182 13.86 -20.13 9.46
N GLY A 183 13.75 -20.86 8.35
CA GLY A 183 12.90 -22.05 8.23
C GLY A 183 11.50 -21.80 7.65
N TYR A 184 11.23 -20.63 7.06
CA TYR A 184 9.95 -20.37 6.38
C TYR A 184 9.87 -21.06 5.01
N ASP A 185 8.67 -21.45 4.61
CA ASP A 185 8.43 -22.08 3.31
C ASP A 185 8.61 -21.11 2.13
N ALA A 186 8.75 -21.70 0.94
CA ALA A 186 9.03 -20.94 -0.29
C ALA A 186 7.88 -20.02 -0.72
N THR A 187 6.63 -20.42 -0.49
CA THR A 187 5.45 -19.65 -0.89
C THR A 187 5.36 -18.38 -0.05
N LEU A 188 5.37 -18.53 1.28
CA LEU A 188 5.33 -17.39 2.19
C LEU A 188 6.53 -16.46 1.96
N THR A 189 7.73 -17.03 1.76
CA THR A 189 8.94 -16.26 1.42
C THR A 189 8.75 -15.42 0.15
N ALA A 190 8.20 -16.00 -0.92
CA ALA A 190 7.98 -15.30 -2.18
C ALA A 190 6.97 -14.16 -2.03
N GLU A 191 5.88 -14.40 -1.29
CA GLU A 191 4.84 -13.41 -1.05
C GLU A 191 5.32 -12.25 -0.17
N VAL A 192 6.00 -12.53 0.95
CA VAL A 192 6.58 -11.49 1.83
C VAL A 192 7.62 -10.68 1.06
N ALA A 193 8.52 -11.32 0.32
CA ALA A 193 9.48 -10.60 -0.50
C ALA A 193 8.83 -9.74 -1.59
N ARG A 194 7.69 -10.15 -2.14
CA ARG A 194 6.91 -9.35 -3.09
C ARG A 194 6.29 -8.13 -2.40
N LEU A 195 5.72 -8.29 -1.20
CA LEU A 195 5.20 -7.17 -0.41
C LEU A 195 6.31 -6.16 -0.08
N VAL A 196 7.48 -6.61 0.37
CA VAL A 196 8.65 -5.76 0.64
C VAL A 196 9.08 -4.99 -0.62
N TYR A 197 9.07 -5.62 -1.79
CA TYR A 197 9.40 -4.95 -3.05
C TYR A 197 8.38 -3.85 -3.43
N LEU A 198 7.11 -4.05 -3.06
CA LEU A 198 6.01 -3.16 -3.43
C LEU A 198 5.69 -2.09 -2.38
N SER A 199 6.23 -2.20 -1.16
CA SER A 199 5.90 -1.33 -0.02
C SER A 199 6.02 0.17 -0.33
N GLY A 200 7.05 0.57 -1.09
CA GLY A 200 7.28 1.96 -1.49
C GLY A 200 6.41 2.46 -2.65
N ARG A 201 5.62 1.59 -3.30
CA ARG A 201 4.91 1.91 -4.56
C ARG A 201 3.80 2.93 -4.38
N PHE A 202 3.17 3.00 -3.21
CA PHE A 202 2.09 3.95 -2.95
C PHE A 202 2.57 5.42 -2.89
N LYS A 203 3.88 5.67 -2.73
CA LYS A 203 4.42 7.03 -2.67
C LYS A 203 4.01 7.86 -3.88
N GLY A 204 3.52 9.07 -3.61
CA GLY A 204 3.10 10.03 -4.63
C GLY A 204 1.68 9.80 -5.18
N TYR A 205 0.89 8.91 -4.57
CA TYR A 205 -0.53 8.76 -4.89
C TYR A 205 -1.30 10.08 -4.76
N ASP A 206 -1.01 10.82 -3.69
CA ASP A 206 -1.52 12.17 -3.40
C ASP A 206 -1.22 13.21 -4.49
N ARG A 207 -0.25 12.94 -5.38
CA ARG A 207 0.09 13.82 -6.52
C ARG A 207 -0.72 13.54 -7.79
N GLY A 208 -1.68 12.61 -7.73
CA GLY A 208 -2.62 12.33 -8.82
C GLY A 208 -2.16 11.21 -9.75
N TRP A 209 -2.45 9.96 -9.38
CA TRP A 209 -2.22 8.82 -10.27
C TRP A 209 -3.25 8.74 -11.40
N SER A 210 -2.79 8.36 -12.59
CA SER A 210 -3.67 7.97 -13.70
C SER A 210 -4.29 6.59 -13.46
N ASP A 211 -5.41 6.31 -14.14
CA ASP A 211 -6.05 4.98 -14.06
C ASP A 211 -5.12 3.86 -14.54
N ALA A 212 -4.24 4.13 -15.51
CA ALA A 212 -3.19 3.19 -15.91
C ALA A 212 -2.20 2.87 -14.77
N ALA A 213 -1.85 3.85 -13.94
CA ALA A 213 -1.00 3.64 -12.77
C ALA A 213 -1.72 2.82 -11.69
N VAL A 214 -3.01 3.07 -11.45
CA VAL A 214 -3.84 2.28 -10.52
C VAL A 214 -3.95 0.83 -10.99
N ARG A 215 -4.21 0.60 -12.29
CA ARG A 215 -4.24 -0.77 -12.87
C ARG A 215 -2.90 -1.47 -12.74
N ARG A 216 -1.78 -0.76 -12.94
CA ARG A 216 -0.44 -1.32 -12.77
C ARG A 216 -0.16 -1.70 -11.31
N TYR A 217 -0.49 -0.84 -10.35
CA TYR A 217 -0.36 -1.14 -8.92
C TYR A 217 -1.16 -2.39 -8.53
N THR A 218 -2.42 -2.46 -8.98
CA THR A 218 -3.32 -3.60 -8.76
C THR A 218 -2.74 -4.88 -9.35
N ARG A 219 -2.29 -4.84 -10.61
CA ARG A 219 -1.71 -5.99 -11.31
C ARG A 219 -0.40 -6.46 -10.66
N ASP A 220 0.45 -5.52 -10.26
CA ASP A 220 1.72 -5.82 -9.62
C ASP A 220 1.51 -6.52 -8.26
N ALA A 221 0.49 -6.11 -7.50
CA ALA A 221 0.16 -6.73 -6.22
C ALA A 221 -0.61 -8.06 -6.37
N GLY A 222 -1.51 -8.16 -7.35
CA GLY A 222 -2.31 -9.35 -7.60
C GLY A 222 -3.09 -9.79 -6.36
N VAL A 223 -2.96 -11.07 -5.98
CA VAL A 223 -3.61 -11.64 -4.78
C VAL A 223 -3.15 -10.99 -3.46
N LEU A 224 -2.01 -10.29 -3.47
CA LEU A 224 -1.43 -9.64 -2.29
C LEU A 224 -1.91 -8.18 -2.12
N LEU A 225 -2.83 -7.70 -2.96
CA LEU A 225 -3.27 -6.31 -2.93
C LEU A 225 -3.82 -5.87 -1.56
N GLY A 226 -4.62 -6.71 -0.91
CA GLY A 226 -5.14 -6.43 0.44
C GLY A 226 -4.01 -6.27 1.45
N ASP A 227 -3.05 -7.20 1.45
CA ASP A 227 -1.91 -7.20 2.35
C ASP A 227 -0.96 -6.03 2.10
N LEU A 228 -0.80 -5.63 0.84
CA LEU A 228 -0.01 -4.46 0.47
C LEU A 228 -0.67 -3.17 0.99
N ASN A 229 -2.00 -3.05 0.83
CA ASN A 229 -2.72 -1.88 1.34
C ASN A 229 -2.66 -1.80 2.88
N ASP A 230 -2.77 -2.95 3.57
CA ASP A 230 -2.60 -3.01 5.02
C ASP A 230 -1.18 -2.60 5.46
N LEU A 231 -0.15 -3.09 4.77
CA LEU A 231 1.24 -2.71 5.02
C LEU A 231 1.43 -1.19 4.85
N VAL A 232 0.90 -0.60 3.78
CA VAL A 232 1.00 0.85 3.51
C VAL A 232 0.26 1.67 4.58
N ARG A 233 -0.90 1.18 5.08
CA ARG A 233 -1.59 1.83 6.21
C ARG A 233 -0.71 1.82 7.47
N SER A 234 -0.11 0.68 7.80
CA SER A 234 0.72 0.53 9.00
C SER A 234 2.03 1.30 8.95
N ASP A 235 2.59 1.54 7.76
CA ASP A 235 3.83 2.32 7.57
C ASP A 235 3.70 3.78 8.05
N CYS A 236 2.46 4.27 8.21
CA CYS A 236 2.19 5.60 8.73
C CYS A 236 2.42 5.73 10.23
N THR A 237 3.67 5.79 10.69
CA THR A 237 4.00 5.99 12.11
C THR A 237 4.03 7.47 12.54
N SER A 238 3.28 8.32 11.85
CA SER A 238 3.22 9.75 12.16
C SER A 238 2.41 10.01 13.43
N ARG A 239 2.98 10.77 14.38
CA ARG A 239 2.24 11.25 15.57
C ARG A 239 1.25 12.37 15.26
N ASN A 240 1.28 12.94 14.05
CA ASN A 240 0.35 14.00 13.62
C ASN A 240 -0.96 13.37 13.11
N PRO A 241 -2.09 13.54 13.83
CA PRO A 241 -3.36 12.91 13.47
C PRO A 241 -3.89 13.35 12.09
N ARG A 242 -3.61 14.59 11.68
CA ARG A 242 -4.04 15.09 10.36
C ARG A 242 -3.35 14.33 9.24
N ARG A 243 -2.02 14.17 9.33
CA ARG A 243 -1.24 13.41 8.33
C ARG A 243 -1.68 11.95 8.23
N VAL A 244 -1.99 11.31 9.36
CA VAL A 244 -2.51 9.94 9.39
C VAL A 244 -3.88 9.88 8.69
N ALA A 245 -4.80 10.78 9.04
CA ALA A 245 -6.11 10.84 8.43
C ALA A 245 -6.04 11.13 6.92
N ASP A 246 -5.14 12.00 6.48
CA ASP A 246 -4.94 12.32 5.06
C ASP A 246 -4.47 11.09 4.28
N LEU A 247 -3.51 10.33 4.83
CA LEU A 247 -3.04 9.09 4.22
C LEU A 247 -4.15 8.05 4.13
N HIS A 248 -4.93 7.86 5.21
CA HIS A 248 -6.03 6.89 5.21
C HIS A 248 -7.08 7.25 4.16
N ARG A 249 -7.47 8.52 4.06
CA ARG A 249 -8.39 8.97 2.99
C ARG A 249 -7.84 8.72 1.59
N ALA A 250 -6.54 8.92 1.39
CA ALA A 250 -5.89 8.64 0.12
C ALA A 250 -5.89 7.13 -0.22
N LEU A 251 -5.71 6.27 0.77
CA LEU A 251 -5.79 4.82 0.59
C LEU A 251 -7.22 4.35 0.32
N ASP A 252 -8.21 4.93 1.00
CA ASP A 252 -9.62 4.61 0.79
C ASP A 252 -10.08 5.02 -0.63
N ASP A 253 -9.68 6.21 -1.09
CA ASP A 253 -9.87 6.65 -2.48
C ASP A 253 -9.20 5.70 -3.49
N LEU A 254 -7.97 5.24 -3.22
CA LEU A 254 -7.32 4.25 -4.07
C LEU A 254 -8.14 2.95 -4.16
N VAL A 255 -8.63 2.43 -3.03
CA VAL A 255 -9.44 1.20 -2.98
C VAL A 255 -10.75 1.37 -3.75
N GLU A 256 -11.41 2.53 -3.63
CA GLU A 256 -12.61 2.85 -4.39
C GLU A 256 -12.33 2.90 -5.90
N ARG A 257 -11.24 3.57 -6.31
CA ARG A 257 -10.83 3.65 -7.71
C ARG A 257 -10.48 2.29 -8.29
N ILE A 258 -9.79 1.42 -7.55
CA ILE A 258 -9.52 0.04 -7.97
C ILE A 258 -10.84 -0.68 -8.24
N SER A 259 -11.79 -0.57 -7.32
CA SER A 259 -13.11 -1.22 -7.42
C SER A 259 -13.94 -0.68 -8.59
N ARG A 260 -13.88 0.63 -8.85
CA ARG A 260 -14.51 1.25 -10.04
C ARG A 260 -13.89 0.72 -11.32
N LEU A 261 -12.56 0.74 -11.44
CA LEU A 261 -11.84 0.31 -12.63
C LEU A 261 -12.02 -1.18 -12.93
N ALA A 262 -12.14 -2.00 -11.88
CA ALA A 262 -12.44 -3.43 -12.01
C ALA A 262 -13.85 -3.65 -12.57
N ARG A 263 -14.86 -2.90 -12.10
CA ARG A 263 -16.23 -2.96 -12.64
C ARG A 263 -16.29 -2.53 -14.10
N GLU A 264 -15.65 -1.39 -14.44
CA GLU A 264 -15.55 -0.93 -15.83
C GLU A 264 -14.90 -1.96 -16.73
N GLN A 265 -13.84 -2.62 -16.25
CA GLN A 265 -13.16 -3.68 -17.00
C GLN A 265 -14.07 -4.89 -17.19
N ALA A 266 -14.77 -5.34 -16.14
CA ALA A 266 -15.72 -6.45 -16.23
C ALA A 266 -16.84 -6.18 -17.25
N THR A 267 -17.38 -4.96 -17.28
CA THR A 267 -18.37 -4.54 -18.28
C THR A 267 -17.78 -4.50 -19.70
N ALA A 268 -16.53 -4.04 -19.85
CA ALA A 268 -15.85 -4.01 -21.15
C ALA A 268 -15.46 -5.42 -21.66
N ASP A 269 -15.23 -6.36 -20.75
CA ASP A 269 -14.86 -7.74 -21.06
C ASP A 269 -16.06 -8.68 -21.26
N GLU A 270 -17.27 -8.18 -21.06
CA GLU A 270 -18.50 -8.91 -21.35
C GLU A 270 -18.57 -9.30 -22.84
N ARG A 271 -18.97 -10.54 -23.11
CA ARG A 271 -19.07 -11.09 -24.46
C ARG A 271 -20.45 -11.70 -24.67
N PRO A 272 -20.99 -11.69 -25.90
CA PRO A 272 -22.14 -12.52 -26.24
C PRO A 272 -21.84 -14.01 -26.06
N GLU A 273 -22.88 -14.84 -25.95
CA GLU A 273 -22.75 -16.30 -25.78
C GLU A 273 -22.12 -17.01 -27.00
N ILE A 274 -22.25 -16.42 -28.17
CA ILE A 274 -21.61 -16.90 -29.41
C ILE A 274 -20.70 -15.82 -29.99
N ASP A 275 -19.62 -16.26 -30.61
CA ASP A 275 -18.65 -15.36 -31.22
C ASP A 275 -19.00 -15.00 -32.68
N GLY A 276 -18.18 -14.13 -33.28
CA GLY A 276 -18.40 -13.67 -34.64
C GLY A 276 -18.27 -14.78 -35.69
N GLU A 277 -17.44 -15.79 -35.43
CA GLU A 277 -17.30 -16.95 -36.33
C GLU A 277 -18.58 -17.76 -36.36
N ARG A 278 -19.18 -17.99 -35.19
CA ARG A 278 -20.46 -18.68 -35.10
C ARG A 278 -21.58 -17.91 -35.80
N VAL A 279 -21.64 -16.59 -35.61
CA VAL A 279 -22.58 -15.70 -36.32
C VAL A 279 -22.42 -15.81 -37.84
N MET A 280 -21.18 -15.76 -38.35
CA MET A 280 -20.90 -15.91 -39.79
C MET A 280 -21.38 -17.27 -40.32
N SER A 281 -21.04 -18.34 -39.61
CA SER A 281 -21.40 -19.70 -40.01
C SER A 281 -22.91 -19.94 -40.05
N HIS A 282 -23.65 -19.36 -39.10
CA HIS A 282 -25.10 -19.54 -38.97
C HIS A 282 -25.90 -18.71 -39.98
N LEU A 283 -25.54 -17.43 -40.13
CA LEU A 283 -26.25 -16.52 -41.05
C LEU A 283 -25.75 -16.59 -42.50
N GLY A 284 -24.62 -17.25 -42.75
CA GLY A 284 -24.01 -17.32 -44.08
C GLY A 284 -23.49 -15.98 -44.59
N ILE A 285 -23.03 -15.10 -43.69
CA ILE A 285 -22.56 -13.75 -44.02
C ILE A 285 -21.03 -13.65 -43.99
N ALA A 286 -20.48 -12.79 -44.86
CA ALA A 286 -19.05 -12.51 -44.91
C ALA A 286 -18.60 -11.56 -43.76
N PRO A 287 -17.28 -11.52 -43.45
CA PRO A 287 -16.71 -10.56 -42.51
C PRO A 287 -17.13 -9.10 -42.81
N GLY A 288 -17.75 -8.40 -41.85
CA GLY A 288 -18.23 -7.04 -42.06
C GLY A 288 -18.96 -6.40 -40.88
N ALA A 289 -19.50 -5.19 -41.10
CA ALA A 289 -20.19 -4.39 -40.09
C ALA A 289 -21.43 -5.09 -39.49
N ASP A 290 -22.05 -5.99 -40.26
CA ASP A 290 -23.21 -6.78 -39.84
C ASP A 290 -22.91 -7.74 -38.70
N ILE A 291 -21.71 -8.32 -38.66
CA ILE A 291 -21.27 -9.16 -37.55
C ILE A 291 -21.17 -8.31 -36.27
N GLY A 292 -20.61 -7.11 -36.38
CA GLY A 292 -20.56 -6.17 -35.25
C GLY A 292 -21.95 -5.78 -34.75
N ALA A 293 -22.93 -5.61 -35.65
CA ALA A 293 -24.32 -5.35 -35.27
C ALA A 293 -24.97 -6.56 -34.59
N ALA A 294 -24.76 -7.77 -35.12
CA ALA A 294 -25.23 -9.02 -34.54
C ALA A 294 -24.64 -9.23 -33.14
N LEU A 295 -23.31 -9.09 -32.97
CA LEU A 295 -22.66 -9.25 -31.66
C LEU A 295 -23.16 -8.22 -30.64
N ARG A 296 -23.47 -6.99 -31.06
CA ARG A 296 -24.09 -5.99 -30.17
C ARG A 296 -25.51 -6.38 -29.75
N PHE A 297 -26.33 -6.83 -30.69
CA PHE A 297 -27.67 -7.35 -30.39
C PHE A 297 -27.61 -8.54 -29.42
N LEU A 298 -26.71 -9.49 -29.67
CA LEU A 298 -26.53 -10.69 -28.83
C LEU A 298 -26.00 -10.36 -27.43
N LEU A 299 -25.10 -9.39 -27.32
CA LEU A 299 -24.63 -8.91 -26.03
C LEU A 299 -25.77 -8.24 -25.24
N GLU A 300 -26.60 -7.44 -25.91
CA GLU A 300 -27.77 -6.84 -25.27
C GLU A 300 -28.80 -7.88 -24.83
N LEU A 301 -29.08 -8.87 -25.68
CA LEU A 301 -29.95 -9.99 -25.36
C LEU A 301 -29.49 -10.73 -24.10
N ARG A 302 -28.19 -11.02 -24.01
CA ARG A 302 -27.58 -11.64 -22.83
C ARG A 302 -27.74 -10.77 -21.57
N ARG A 303 -27.57 -9.45 -21.69
CA ARG A 303 -27.74 -8.51 -20.56
C ARG A 303 -29.18 -8.44 -20.05
N THR A 304 -30.14 -8.51 -20.96
CA THR A 304 -31.56 -8.38 -20.62
C THR A 304 -32.18 -9.68 -20.11
N GLU A 305 -31.77 -10.83 -20.67
CA GLU A 305 -32.44 -12.11 -20.44
C GLU A 305 -31.54 -13.17 -19.78
N GLY A 306 -30.24 -12.87 -19.58
CA GLY A 306 -29.26 -13.82 -19.03
C GLY A 306 -28.70 -14.78 -20.08
N ASP A 307 -28.10 -15.88 -19.62
CA ASP A 307 -27.61 -16.93 -20.50
C ASP A 307 -28.81 -17.79 -20.98
N LEU A 308 -29.08 -17.77 -22.29
CA LEU A 308 -30.22 -18.45 -22.92
C LEU A 308 -29.85 -19.81 -23.52
N GLY A 309 -28.56 -20.06 -23.72
CA GLY A 309 -28.05 -21.22 -24.43
C GLY A 309 -28.10 -21.03 -25.94
N GLU A 310 -27.14 -21.66 -26.62
CA GLU A 310 -26.85 -21.42 -28.04
C GLU A 310 -28.08 -21.59 -28.95
N ALA A 311 -28.91 -22.61 -28.71
CA ALA A 311 -30.09 -22.87 -29.56
C ALA A 311 -31.10 -21.71 -29.56
N GLU A 312 -31.40 -21.14 -28.39
CA GLU A 312 -32.31 -20.00 -28.30
C GLU A 312 -31.65 -18.72 -28.81
N VAL A 313 -30.35 -18.54 -28.53
CA VAL A 313 -29.55 -17.42 -29.06
C VAL A 313 -29.57 -17.38 -30.58
N LEU A 314 -29.35 -18.51 -31.26
CA LEU A 314 -29.37 -18.58 -32.73
C LEU A 314 -30.77 -18.32 -33.30
N LYS A 315 -31.82 -18.83 -32.64
CA LYS A 315 -33.21 -18.54 -33.03
C LYS A 315 -33.55 -17.05 -32.91
N ARG A 316 -33.11 -16.39 -31.83
CA ARG A 316 -33.29 -14.93 -31.65
C ARG A 316 -32.47 -14.14 -32.66
N LEU A 317 -31.27 -14.60 -32.98
CA LEU A 317 -30.43 -14.03 -34.03
C LEU A 317 -31.14 -14.08 -35.39
N ASP A 318 -31.76 -15.21 -35.75
CA ASP A 318 -32.53 -15.34 -36.99
C ASP A 318 -33.72 -14.38 -37.05
N ALA A 319 -34.46 -14.26 -35.94
CA ALA A 319 -35.60 -13.36 -35.86
C ALA A 319 -35.17 -11.89 -36.01
N TRP A 320 -34.09 -11.49 -35.33
CA TRP A 320 -33.51 -10.16 -35.45
C TRP A 320 -32.98 -9.86 -36.85
N TRP A 321 -32.28 -10.82 -37.47
CA TRP A 321 -31.70 -10.65 -38.82
C TRP A 321 -32.78 -10.47 -39.89
N LYS A 322 -33.89 -11.21 -39.80
CA LYS A 322 -35.04 -11.08 -40.71
C LYS A 322 -35.82 -9.78 -40.54
N ALA A 323 -35.74 -9.15 -39.37
CA ALA A 323 -36.46 -7.93 -39.05
C ALA A 323 -35.67 -6.64 -39.36
N ARG A 324 -34.41 -6.75 -39.80
CA ARG A 324 -33.59 -5.64 -40.29
C ARG A 324 -33.96 -5.25 -41.72
#